data_AF-A0A1D3DNI8-F1
#
_entry.id   AF-A0A1D3DNI8-F1
#
_cell.length_a   1.000
_cell.length_b   1.000
_cell.length_c   1.000
_cell.angle_alpha   90.00
_cell.angle_beta   90.00
_cell.angle_gamma   90.00
#
_symmetry.space_group_name_H-M   'P 1'
#
loop_
_entity.id
_entity.type
_entity.pdbx_description
1 polymer ?
#
loop_
_entity_poly.entity_id
_entity_poly.type
_entity_poly.pdbx_seq_one_letter_code
_entity_poly.pdbx_strand_id
1 'polypeptide(L)'
;MTVVAAALGTAVVQAAGTQAWDGLRGGVARVLGRGRPERETVELEWLDRTAAALDAAEPERAEVERARQEAVWGTRLATLLESLPEDERQALIDALQGVFDQYRPPAEERGTGGGVHGNVFHGPAFVQGHGGTQNVTLGPRE
;
A
#
# COMPACT_ATOMS: atom_id res chain seq x y z
N MET A 1 -10.26 6.01 11.64
CA MET A 1 -8.94 5.40 11.86
C MET A 1 -8.64 4.26 10.88
N THR A 2 -9.61 3.37 10.63
CA THR A 2 -9.47 2.21 9.72
C THR A 2 -9.06 2.55 8.28
N VAL A 3 -9.50 3.68 7.72
CA VAL A 3 -9.16 4.08 6.34
C VAL A 3 -7.65 4.34 6.17
N VAL A 4 -7.02 5.06 7.10
CA VAL A 4 -5.58 5.34 7.05
C VAL A 4 -4.77 4.06 7.29
N ALA A 5 -5.18 3.24 8.25
CA ALA A 5 -4.51 1.97 8.52
C ALA A 5 -4.58 1.00 7.33
N ALA A 6 -5.74 0.93 6.65
CA ALA A 6 -5.89 0.14 5.43
C ALA A 6 -4.99 0.66 4.30
N ALA A 7 -4.92 1.98 4.09
CA ALA A 7 -4.05 2.58 3.07
C ALA A 7 -2.56 2.29 3.33
N LEU A 8 -2.12 2.36 4.60
CA LEU A 8 -0.75 2.00 4.99
C LEU A 8 -0.49 0.50 4.77
N GLY A 9 -1.46 -0.37 5.04
CA GLY A 9 -1.36 -1.82 4.77
C GLY A 9 -1.20 -2.14 3.29
N THR A 10 -1.98 -1.50 2.42
CA THR A 10 -1.83 -1.60 0.96
C THR A 10 -0.44 -1.10 0.52
N ALA A 11 0.03 0.03 1.06
CA ALA A 11 1.36 0.57 0.70
C ALA A 11 2.51 -0.40 1.04
N VAL A 12 2.44 -1.09 2.19
CA VAL A 12 3.43 -2.11 2.58
C VAL A 12 3.42 -3.29 1.60
N VAL A 13 2.24 -3.83 1.27
CA VAL A 13 2.12 -5.00 0.38
C VAL A 13 2.53 -4.67 -1.06
N GLN A 14 2.18 -3.48 -1.55
CA GLN A 14 2.62 -3.01 -2.86
C GLN A 14 4.15 -2.86 -2.92
N ALA A 15 4.77 -2.32 -1.86
CA ALA A 15 6.22 -2.21 -1.78
C ALA A 15 6.92 -3.58 -1.68
N ALA A 16 6.35 -4.53 -0.94
CA ALA A 16 6.91 -5.87 -0.74
C ALA A 16 7.04 -6.68 -2.04
N GLY A 17 6.22 -6.37 -3.05
CA GLY A 17 6.35 -6.95 -4.39
C GLY A 17 7.38 -6.27 -5.29
N THR A 18 8.12 -5.26 -4.78
CA THR A 18 9.05 -4.46 -5.59
C THR A 18 10.49 -4.54 -5.09
N GLN A 19 11.42 -4.25 -5.98
CA GLN A 19 12.83 -4.07 -5.68
C GLN A 19 13.13 -2.89 -4.72
N ALA A 20 12.17 -1.99 -4.48
CA ALA A 20 12.28 -0.92 -3.47
C ALA A 20 11.99 -1.39 -2.04
N TRP A 21 11.56 -2.65 -1.86
CA TRP A 21 11.23 -3.23 -0.56
C TRP A 21 12.36 -3.13 0.47
N ASP A 22 13.60 -3.36 0.07
CA ASP A 22 14.74 -3.43 1.00
C ASP A 22 15.03 -2.08 1.69
N GLY A 23 14.86 -0.98 0.96
CA GLY A 23 14.97 0.37 1.53
C GLY A 23 13.76 0.74 2.39
N LEU A 24 12.56 0.39 1.91
CA LEU A 24 11.31 0.70 2.60
C LEU A 24 11.17 -0.07 3.92
N ARG A 25 11.49 -1.37 3.96
CA ARG A 25 11.40 -2.19 5.18
C ARG A 25 12.28 -1.63 6.30
N GLY A 26 13.47 -1.14 5.97
CA GLY A 26 14.37 -0.49 6.93
C GLY A 26 13.81 0.83 7.47
N GLY A 27 13.23 1.65 6.60
CA GLY A 27 12.58 2.91 7.00
C GLY A 27 11.35 2.67 7.89
N VAL A 28 10.46 1.78 7.47
CA VAL A 28 9.23 1.43 8.21
C VAL A 28 9.58 0.80 9.56
N ALA A 29 10.55 -0.10 9.62
CA ALA A 29 10.97 -0.70 10.89
C ALA A 29 11.52 0.33 11.87
N ARG A 30 12.32 1.29 11.41
CA ARG A 30 12.82 2.39 12.26
C ARG A 30 11.69 3.25 12.82
N VAL A 31 10.70 3.56 11.98
CA VAL A 31 9.52 4.36 12.37
C VAL A 31 8.65 3.61 13.38
N LEU A 32 8.33 2.34 13.12
CA LEU A 32 7.53 1.50 14.03
C LEU A 32 8.28 1.12 15.31
N GLY A 33 9.59 0.88 15.21
CA GLY A 33 10.49 0.59 16.32
C GLY A 33 10.83 1.82 17.18
N ARG A 34 10.53 3.03 16.68
CA ARG A 34 10.76 4.31 17.37
C ARG A 34 12.22 4.51 17.80
N GLY A 35 13.16 4.05 17.00
CA GLY A 35 14.58 4.10 17.33
C GLY A 35 15.03 3.09 18.39
N ARG A 36 14.18 2.13 18.79
CA ARG A 36 14.57 1.05 19.71
C ARG A 36 14.98 -0.19 18.94
N PRO A 37 16.26 -0.61 18.98
CA PRO A 37 16.79 -1.67 18.13
C PRO A 37 16.09 -3.02 18.32
N GLU A 38 15.61 -3.32 19.53
CA GLU A 38 14.88 -4.56 19.81
C GLU A 38 13.51 -4.57 19.13
N ARG A 39 12.83 -3.42 19.08
CA ARG A 39 11.54 -3.29 18.40
C ARG A 39 11.71 -3.23 16.89
N GLU A 40 12.73 -2.51 16.41
CA GLU A 40 13.06 -2.46 14.99
C GLU A 40 13.29 -3.86 14.41
N THR A 41 14.01 -4.72 15.14
CA THR A 41 14.27 -6.11 14.72
C THR A 41 12.98 -6.92 14.63
N VAL A 42 12.09 -6.80 15.62
CA VAL A 42 10.79 -7.50 15.62
C VAL A 42 9.90 -7.04 14.45
N GLU A 43 9.88 -5.74 14.16
CA GLU A 43 9.11 -5.21 13.03
C GLU A 43 9.73 -5.62 11.68
N LEU A 44 11.07 -5.64 11.56
CA LEU A 44 11.78 -6.14 10.37
C LEU A 44 11.46 -7.62 10.10
N GLU A 45 11.57 -8.48 11.11
CA GLU A 45 11.25 -9.91 10.95
C GLU A 45 9.82 -10.14 10.48
N TRP A 46 8.90 -9.28 10.92
CA TRP A 46 7.50 -9.40 10.54
C TRP A 46 7.26 -8.89 9.11
N LEU A 47 7.87 -7.76 8.72
CA LEU A 47 7.92 -7.29 7.34
C LEU A 47 8.49 -8.38 6.42
N ASP A 48 9.64 -8.95 6.77
CA ASP A 48 10.28 -10.01 5.98
C ASP A 48 9.39 -11.26 5.85
N ARG A 49 8.64 -11.62 6.90
CA ARG A 49 7.66 -12.72 6.83
C ARG A 49 6.54 -12.43 5.83
N THR A 50 6.04 -11.19 5.74
CA THR A 50 5.05 -10.80 4.73
C THR A 50 5.63 -10.90 3.32
N ALA A 51 6.84 -10.39 3.10
CA ALA A 51 7.49 -10.48 1.79
C ALA A 51 7.72 -11.94 1.38
N ALA A 52 8.20 -12.79 2.29
CA ALA A 52 8.36 -14.22 2.04
C ALA A 52 7.03 -14.94 1.75
N ALA A 53 5.93 -14.56 2.42
CA ALA A 53 4.62 -15.12 2.14
C ALA A 53 4.09 -14.73 0.75
N LEU A 54 4.37 -13.50 0.31
CA LEU A 54 4.01 -13.01 -1.03
C LEU A 54 4.87 -13.66 -2.12
N ASP A 55 6.16 -13.86 -1.87
CA ASP A 55 7.10 -14.51 -2.80
C ASP A 55 6.82 -16.01 -2.94
N ALA A 56 6.40 -16.67 -1.84
CA ALA A 56 6.02 -18.08 -1.84
C ALA A 56 4.63 -18.34 -2.44
N ALA A 57 3.83 -17.30 -2.72
CA ALA A 57 2.50 -17.47 -3.28
C ALA A 57 2.59 -17.85 -4.77
N GLU A 58 1.84 -18.88 -5.16
CA GLU A 58 1.69 -19.23 -6.58
C GLU A 58 1.06 -18.06 -7.36
N PRO A 59 1.42 -17.84 -8.64
CA PRO A 59 0.91 -16.73 -9.44
C PRO A 59 -0.62 -16.64 -9.46
N GLU A 60 -1.31 -17.77 -9.45
CA GLU A 60 -2.78 -17.87 -9.46
C GLU A 60 -3.40 -17.44 -8.11
N ARG A 61 -2.62 -17.45 -7.03
CA ARG A 61 -3.04 -17.05 -5.69
C ARG A 61 -2.38 -15.77 -5.20
N ALA A 62 -1.44 -15.20 -5.96
CA ALA A 62 -0.71 -14.00 -5.58
C ALA A 62 -1.64 -12.81 -5.30
N GLU A 63 -2.76 -12.66 -6.01
CA GLU A 63 -3.75 -11.61 -5.75
C GLU A 63 -4.51 -11.84 -4.43
N VAL A 64 -4.89 -13.10 -4.17
CA VAL A 64 -5.62 -13.48 -2.95
C VAL A 64 -4.72 -13.35 -1.72
N GLU A 65 -3.47 -13.77 -1.83
CA GLU A 65 -2.49 -13.64 -0.75
C GLU A 65 -2.13 -12.17 -0.52
N ARG A 66 -2.00 -11.35 -1.57
CA ARG A 66 -1.86 -9.89 -1.43
C ARG A 66 -3.02 -9.28 -0.63
N ALA A 67 -4.26 -9.51 -1.05
CA ALA A 67 -5.44 -8.99 -0.35
C ALA A 67 -5.51 -9.46 1.12
N ARG A 68 -5.10 -10.70 1.40
CA ARG A 68 -5.01 -11.24 2.76
C ARG A 68 -3.96 -10.50 3.59
N GLN A 69 -2.76 -10.33 3.05
CA GLN A 69 -1.68 -9.62 3.73
C GLN A 69 -2.04 -8.15 3.98
N GLU A 70 -2.73 -7.49 3.04
CA GLU A 70 -3.23 -6.11 3.19
C GLU A 70 -4.21 -6.00 4.37
N ALA A 71 -5.15 -6.93 4.49
CA ALA A 71 -6.11 -6.94 5.60
C ALA A 71 -5.44 -7.18 6.96
N VAL A 72 -4.44 -8.09 7.01
CA VAL A 72 -3.67 -8.38 8.22
C VAL A 72 -2.87 -7.15 8.65
N TRP A 73 -2.18 -6.50 7.71
CA TRP A 73 -1.43 -5.27 7.96
C TRP A 73 -2.34 -4.11 8.38
N GLY A 74 -3.45 -3.92 7.69
CA GLY A 74 -4.42 -2.86 8.01
C GLY A 74 -4.98 -3.01 9.42
N THR A 75 -5.31 -4.23 9.84
CA THR A 75 -5.80 -4.51 11.21
C THR A 75 -4.72 -4.24 12.25
N ARG A 76 -3.48 -4.72 12.01
CA ARG A 76 -2.36 -4.51 12.94
C ARG A 76 -2.04 -3.03 13.11
N LEU A 77 -1.97 -2.28 12.01
CA LEU A 77 -1.70 -0.84 12.05
C LEU A 77 -2.84 -0.08 12.73
N ALA A 78 -4.09 -0.49 12.53
CA ALA A 78 -5.23 0.08 13.27
C ALA A 78 -5.04 -0.13 14.78
N THR A 79 -4.78 -1.36 15.23
CA THR A 79 -4.54 -1.68 16.65
C THR A 79 -3.37 -0.91 17.23
N LEU A 80 -2.25 -0.80 16.48
CA LEU A 80 -1.09 -0.03 16.91
C LEU A 80 -1.45 1.46 17.05
N LEU A 81 -2.09 2.05 16.05
CA LEU A 81 -2.48 3.45 16.06
C LEU A 81 -3.50 3.75 17.15
N GLU A 82 -4.44 2.85 17.42
CA GLU A 82 -5.45 2.97 18.48
C GLU A 82 -4.83 2.89 19.89
N SER A 83 -3.75 2.14 20.06
CA SER A 83 -3.01 2.04 21.33
C SER A 83 -2.23 3.32 21.68
N LEU A 84 -2.14 4.29 20.76
CA LEU A 84 -1.32 5.49 20.93
C LEU A 84 -2.17 6.73 21.26
N PRO A 85 -1.59 7.69 22.02
CA PRO A 85 -2.18 9.01 22.14
C PRO A 85 -2.22 9.71 20.78
N GLU A 86 -3.15 10.64 20.61
CA GLU A 86 -3.44 11.27 19.32
C GLU A 86 -2.24 11.98 18.69
N ASP A 87 -1.43 12.65 19.50
CA ASP A 87 -0.22 13.34 19.03
C ASP A 87 0.83 12.35 18.48
N GLU A 88 1.10 11.26 19.21
CA GLU A 88 2.04 10.22 18.77
C GLU A 88 1.50 9.46 17.54
N ARG A 89 0.18 9.30 17.49
CA ARG A 89 -0.50 8.64 16.37
C ARG A 89 -0.34 9.42 15.08
N GLN A 90 -0.58 10.74 15.13
CA GLN A 90 -0.43 11.60 13.95
C GLN A 90 1.03 11.67 13.51
N ALA A 91 1.96 11.84 14.45
CA ALA A 91 3.40 11.81 14.15
C ALA A 91 3.84 10.49 13.50
N LEU A 92 3.29 9.35 13.96
CA LEU A 92 3.58 8.05 13.36
C LEU A 92 3.02 7.92 11.94
N ILE A 93 1.80 8.41 11.70
CA ILE A 93 1.18 8.44 10.36
C ILE A 93 2.04 9.27 9.41
N ASP A 94 2.42 10.48 9.81
CA ASP A 94 3.21 11.39 8.98
C ASP A 94 4.60 10.80 8.68
N ALA A 95 5.24 10.18 9.68
CA ALA A 95 6.53 9.51 9.49
C ALA A 95 6.43 8.31 8.53
N LEU A 96 5.39 7.48 8.65
CA LEU A 96 5.16 6.37 7.74
C LEU A 96 4.88 6.86 6.32
N GLN A 97 4.04 7.88 6.16
CA GLN A 97 3.76 8.48 4.85
C GLN A 97 5.02 9.07 4.21
N GLY A 98 5.90 9.71 4.99
CA GLY A 98 7.19 10.20 4.50
C GLY A 98 8.11 9.10 4.00
N VAL A 99 8.15 7.95 4.68
CA VAL A 99 8.88 6.77 4.19
C VAL A 99 8.24 6.26 2.89
N PHE A 100 6.92 6.12 2.83
CA PHE A 100 6.25 5.63 1.62
C PHE A 100 6.43 6.57 0.42
N ASP A 101 6.42 7.89 0.61
CA ASP A 101 6.62 8.85 -0.47
C ASP A 101 8.07 8.79 -1.00
N GLN A 102 9.05 8.55 -0.13
CA GLN A 102 10.46 8.39 -0.51
C GLN A 102 10.71 7.15 -1.39
N TYR A 103 10.00 6.05 -1.13
CA TYR A 103 10.16 4.79 -1.85
C TYR A 103 9.06 4.52 -2.89
N ARG A 104 8.12 5.46 -3.06
CA ARG A 104 7.18 5.41 -4.16
C ARG A 104 7.99 5.56 -5.45
N PRO A 105 7.90 4.62 -6.42
CA PRO A 105 8.53 4.83 -7.70
C PRO A 105 8.04 6.17 -8.26
N PRO A 106 8.91 7.01 -8.86
CA PRO A 106 8.45 8.23 -9.50
C PRO A 106 7.33 7.82 -10.45
N ALA A 107 6.11 8.29 -10.18
CA ALA A 107 5.05 8.17 -11.14
C ALA A 107 5.58 8.91 -12.36
N GLU A 108 6.00 8.18 -13.39
CA GLU A 108 6.27 8.77 -14.71
C GLU A 108 5.14 9.75 -14.96
N GLU A 109 5.49 11.01 -15.26
CA GLU A 109 4.58 12.09 -15.58
C GLU A 109 3.51 11.62 -16.59
N ARG A 110 2.42 11.05 -16.10
CA ARG A 110 1.20 10.90 -16.88
C ARG A 110 0.41 12.15 -16.58
N GLY A 111 0.46 13.05 -17.54
CA GLY A 111 -0.26 14.30 -17.53
C GLY A 111 -1.71 14.13 -17.09
N THR A 112 -2.17 15.12 -16.34
CA THR A 112 -3.53 15.62 -16.24
C THR A 112 -4.66 14.59 -16.46
N GLY A 113 -5.13 13.99 -15.37
CA GLY A 113 -6.40 13.25 -15.38
C GLY A 113 -6.53 12.36 -14.16
N GLY A 114 -7.39 12.75 -13.22
CA GLY A 114 -7.65 11.99 -12.00
C GLY A 114 -7.94 10.51 -12.25
N GLY A 115 -7.18 9.65 -11.59
CA GLY A 115 -7.36 8.21 -11.62
C GLY A 115 -6.60 7.60 -10.46
N VAL A 116 -7.33 6.95 -9.57
CA VAL A 116 -6.84 6.22 -8.40
C VAL A 116 -5.73 5.26 -8.84
N HIS A 117 -4.50 5.47 -8.37
CA HIS A 117 -3.34 4.68 -8.75
C HIS A 117 -3.10 3.59 -7.70
N GLY A 118 -3.25 2.32 -8.09
CA GLY A 118 -3.04 1.18 -7.21
C GLY A 118 -2.89 -0.19 -7.88
N ASN A 119 -2.70 -0.28 -9.20
CA ASN A 119 -2.35 -1.55 -9.85
C ASN A 119 -1.19 -1.35 -10.83
N VAL A 120 0.03 -1.56 -10.35
CA VAL A 120 1.17 -1.88 -11.23
C VAL A 120 1.06 -3.38 -11.54
N PHE A 121 0.35 -3.70 -12.62
CA PHE A 121 0.34 -5.03 -13.21
C PHE A 121 1.59 -5.19 -14.09
N HIS A 122 2.49 -6.10 -13.73
CA HIS A 122 3.51 -6.63 -14.63
C HIS A 122 2.94 -7.84 -15.37
N GLY A 123 2.38 -7.61 -16.56
CA GLY A 123 1.92 -8.64 -17.49
C GLY A 123 1.09 -8.02 -18.60
N PRO A 124 1.19 -8.48 -19.86
CA PRO A 124 0.43 -7.88 -20.95
C PRO A 124 -1.03 -8.36 -20.86
N ALA A 125 -1.86 -7.65 -20.10
CA ALA A 125 -3.29 -7.88 -20.04
C ALA A 125 -4.03 -6.59 -20.39
N PHE A 126 -4.75 -6.65 -21.52
CA PHE A 126 -5.73 -5.66 -21.93
C PHE A 126 -6.80 -5.53 -20.86
N VAL A 127 -6.86 -4.39 -20.16
CA VAL A 127 -7.98 -4.04 -19.28
C VAL A 127 -8.90 -3.10 -20.03
N GLN A 128 -9.99 -3.66 -20.55
CA GLN A 128 -11.14 -2.92 -21.09
C GLN A 128 -11.93 -2.33 -19.93
N GLY A 129 -11.72 -1.04 -19.66
CA GLY A 129 -12.47 -0.29 -18.66
C GLY A 129 -13.93 -0.08 -19.09
N HIS A 130 -14.87 -0.76 -18.45
CA HIS A 130 -16.29 -0.41 -18.54
C HIS A 130 -16.58 0.79 -17.65
N GLY A 131 -16.52 1.98 -18.26
CA GLY A 131 -16.95 3.26 -17.68
C GLY A 131 -17.84 4.02 -18.67
N GLY A 132 -18.90 3.39 -19.15
CA GLY A 132 -19.86 4.02 -20.06
C GLY A 132 -20.92 4.80 -19.30
N THR A 133 -20.69 6.08 -19.01
CA THR A 133 -21.80 7.01 -18.78
C THR A 133 -22.24 7.54 -20.14
N GLN A 134 -23.19 6.84 -20.78
CA GLN A 134 -23.83 7.33 -22.00
C GLN A 134 -24.95 8.30 -21.60
N ASN A 135 -24.67 9.61 -21.71
CA ASN A 135 -25.70 10.64 -21.67
C ASN A 135 -26.25 10.82 -23.09
N VAL A 136 -27.34 10.14 -23.43
CA VAL A 136 -28.00 10.28 -24.72
C VAL A 136 -28.93 11.50 -24.67
N THR A 137 -28.44 12.65 -25.14
CA THR A 137 -29.30 13.80 -25.45
C THR A 137 -29.82 13.62 -26.88
N LEU A 138 -31.08 13.18 -27.03
CA LEU A 138 -31.77 13.16 -28.31
C LEU A 138 -32.30 14.57 -28.60
N GLY A 139 -31.56 15.35 -29.38
CA GLY A 139 -32.11 16.54 -30.04
C GLY A 139 -33.06 16.14 -31.18
N PRO A 140 -34.13 16.90 -31.46
CA PRO A 140 -35.06 16.57 -32.52
C PRO A 140 -34.39 16.86 -33.87
N ARG A 141 -34.71 16.03 -34.87
CA ARG A 141 -34.34 16.27 -36.26
C ARG A 141 -35.62 16.16 -37.08
N GLU A 142 -36.02 17.35 -37.51
CA GLU A 142 -36.92 17.76 -38.60
C GLU A 142 -37.31 16.65 -39.59
#